data_AF-A0AA88EHU4-F1
#
_entry.id   AF-A0AA88EHU4-F1
#
_cell.length_a   1.000
_cell.length_b   1.000
_cell.length_c   1.000
_cell.angle_alpha   90.00
_cell.angle_beta   90.00
_cell.angle_gamma   90.00
#
_symmetry.space_group_name_H-M   'P 1'
#
loop_
_entity.id
_entity.type
_entity.pdbx_description
1 polymer ?
#
loop_
_entity_poly.entity_id
_entity_poly.type
_entity_poly.pdbx_seq_one_letter_code
_entity_poly.pdbx_strand_id
1 'polypeptide(L)'
;MVEIILDEFPVAIQDVDGDGKNALLLAVENRQPNVYNLLLDRKIIKESVFRQVDNWGNSALHLAAQLGKHKPWLIPGSALQMQWEIKWYEYVRDSMPPNFFRLYSKGNETPNDIFVQTHETLMKDGSEWLAKTSKSCSVVAALIATVAFT
;
A
#
# COMPACT_ATOMS: atom_id res chain seq x y z
N MET A 1 0.31 20.06 -8.80
CA MET A 1 0.32 19.69 -10.24
C MET A 1 -0.89 18.84 -10.58
N VAL A 2 -1.09 17.66 -9.96
CA VAL A 2 -2.28 16.81 -10.20
C VAL A 2 -3.59 17.57 -9.94
N GLU A 3 -3.66 18.35 -8.86
CA GLU A 3 -4.84 19.17 -8.52
C GLU A 3 -5.25 20.12 -9.66
N ILE A 4 -4.29 20.91 -10.14
CA ILE A 4 -4.49 21.88 -11.24
C ILE A 4 -5.00 21.18 -12.50
N ILE A 5 -4.44 20.02 -12.85
CA ILE A 5 -4.88 19.26 -14.02
C ILE A 5 -6.32 18.81 -13.86
N LEU A 6 -6.71 18.35 -12.68
CA LEU A 6 -8.08 17.89 -12.41
C LEU A 6 -9.09 19.02 -12.24
N ASP A 7 -8.64 20.25 -11.96
CA ASP A 7 -9.49 21.44 -11.98
C ASP A 7 -9.76 21.91 -13.41
N GLU A 8 -8.73 21.95 -14.25
CA GLU A 8 -8.85 22.34 -15.66
C GLU A 8 -9.51 21.26 -16.52
N PHE A 9 -9.18 19.98 -16.26
CA PHE A 9 -9.66 18.82 -17.01
C PHE A 9 -10.15 17.70 -16.07
N PRO A 10 -11.34 17.83 -15.46
CA PRO A 10 -11.87 16.83 -14.53
C PRO A 10 -12.03 15.42 -15.12
N VAL A 11 -12.20 15.31 -16.45
CA VAL A 11 -12.36 14.03 -17.17
C VAL A 11 -11.06 13.24 -17.22
N ALA A 12 -9.91 13.89 -17.10
CA ALA A 12 -8.59 13.25 -17.18
C ALA A 12 -8.38 12.16 -16.10
N ILE A 13 -9.20 12.14 -15.05
CA ILE A 13 -9.17 11.07 -14.06
C ILE A 13 -9.60 9.70 -14.63
N GLN A 14 -10.36 9.69 -15.71
CA GLN A 14 -10.82 8.47 -16.40
C GLN A 14 -9.84 8.01 -17.47
N ASP A 15 -8.85 8.84 -17.80
CA ASP A 15 -7.82 8.46 -18.75
C ASP A 15 -7.00 7.30 -18.16
N VAL A 16 -6.65 6.38 -19.05
CA VAL A 16 -5.89 5.19 -18.72
C VAL A 16 -4.55 5.21 -19.44
N ASP A 17 -3.53 4.68 -18.78
CA ASP A 17 -2.24 4.43 -19.40
C ASP A 17 -2.28 3.21 -20.34
N GLY A 18 -1.12 2.83 -20.89
CA GLY A 18 -0.99 1.64 -21.75
C GLY A 18 -1.33 0.32 -21.05
N ASP A 19 -1.29 0.30 -19.72
CA ASP A 19 -1.62 -0.85 -18.88
C ASP A 19 -3.09 -0.87 -18.44
N GLY A 20 -3.90 0.10 -18.88
CA GLY A 20 -5.30 0.23 -18.51
C GLY A 20 -5.51 0.80 -17.10
N LYS A 21 -4.46 1.39 -16.50
CA LYS A 21 -4.50 1.99 -15.17
C LYS A 21 -4.90 3.45 -15.26
N ASN A 22 -5.93 3.82 -14.52
CA ASN A 22 -6.27 5.23 -14.34
C ASN A 22 -5.38 5.89 -13.26
N ALA A 23 -5.53 7.20 -13.10
CA ALA A 23 -4.77 7.98 -12.11
C ALA A 23 -4.88 7.41 -10.67
N LEU A 24 -6.03 6.83 -10.31
CA LEU A 24 -6.24 6.23 -8.98
C LEU A 24 -5.43 4.94 -8.83
N LEU A 25 -5.47 4.04 -9.80
CA LEU A 25 -4.69 2.80 -9.79
C LEU A 25 -3.19 3.09 -9.74
N LEU A 26 -2.72 4.09 -10.51
CA LEU A 26 -1.34 4.53 -10.50
C LEU A 26 -0.90 5.13 -9.15
N ALA A 27 -1.75 5.94 -8.52
CA ALA A 27 -1.49 6.46 -7.18
C ALA A 27 -1.38 5.33 -6.15
N VAL A 28 -2.18 4.27 -6.31
CA VAL A 28 -2.17 3.10 -5.42
C VAL A 28 -0.90 2.26 -5.59
N GLU A 29 -0.58 1.91 -6.84
CA GLU A 29 0.60 1.12 -7.20
C GLU A 29 1.89 1.81 -6.73
N ASN A 30 2.00 3.12 -6.96
CA ASN A 30 3.19 3.90 -6.63
C ASN A 30 3.17 4.48 -5.21
N ARG A 31 2.28 4.01 -4.34
CA ARG A 31 2.19 4.39 -2.94
C ARG A 31 2.20 5.91 -2.69
N GLN A 32 1.34 6.64 -3.39
CA GLN A 32 1.23 8.10 -3.28
C GLN A 32 -0.01 8.48 -2.45
N PRO A 33 0.06 8.48 -1.09
CA PRO A 33 -1.10 8.73 -0.23
C PRO A 33 -1.71 10.11 -0.46
N ASN A 34 -0.89 11.13 -0.67
CA ASN A 34 -1.39 12.50 -0.90
C ASN A 34 -2.20 12.61 -2.19
N VAL A 35 -1.73 11.97 -3.27
CA VAL A 35 -2.44 11.94 -4.54
C VAL A 35 -3.71 11.10 -4.40
N TYR A 36 -3.62 9.93 -3.78
CA TYR A 36 -4.76 9.06 -3.55
C TYR A 36 -5.86 9.77 -2.73
N ASN A 37 -5.51 10.50 -1.67
CA ASN A 37 -6.45 11.27 -0.85
C ASN A 37 -7.11 12.39 -1.64
N LEU A 38 -6.33 13.14 -2.42
CA LEU A 38 -6.86 14.17 -3.30
C LEU A 38 -7.90 13.60 -4.27
N LEU A 39 -7.64 12.41 -4.82
CA LEU A 39 -8.60 11.71 -5.66
C LEU A 39 -9.83 11.33 -4.83
N LEU A 40 -9.69 10.66 -3.69
CA LEU A 40 -10.82 10.30 -2.81
C LEU A 40 -11.76 11.46 -2.48
N ASP A 41 -11.21 12.64 -2.18
CA ASP A 41 -11.98 13.82 -1.76
C ASP A 41 -12.77 14.48 -2.90
N ARG A 42 -12.41 14.22 -4.17
CA ARG A 42 -13.17 14.75 -5.31
C ARG A 42 -14.48 13.99 -5.49
N LYS A 43 -15.56 14.54 -4.92
CA LYS A 43 -16.95 14.06 -5.08
C LYS A 43 -17.44 13.89 -6.52
N ILE A 44 -16.72 14.45 -7.50
CA ILE A 44 -17.02 14.35 -8.94
C ILE A 44 -16.66 12.96 -9.51
N ILE A 45 -15.91 12.16 -8.75
CA ILE A 45 -15.48 10.83 -9.15
C ILE A 45 -16.66 9.86 -9.14
N LYS A 46 -17.14 9.56 -10.34
CA LYS A 46 -18.11 8.49 -10.60
C LYS A 46 -17.57 7.16 -10.05
N GLU A 47 -18.48 6.35 -9.51
CA GLU A 47 -18.27 4.95 -9.12
C GLU A 47 -17.37 4.14 -10.09
N SER A 48 -17.40 4.49 -11.38
CA SER A 48 -16.61 3.84 -12.43
C SER A 48 -15.09 3.91 -12.22
N VAL A 49 -14.55 4.99 -11.67
CA VAL A 49 -13.09 5.14 -11.47
C VAL A 49 -12.58 4.17 -10.41
N PHE A 50 -13.38 3.93 -9.36
CA PHE A 50 -13.08 2.96 -8.30
C PHE A 50 -13.27 1.51 -8.74
N ARG A 51 -14.14 1.26 -9.74
CA ARG A 51 -14.34 -0.07 -10.34
C ARG A 51 -13.35 -0.40 -11.45
N GLN A 52 -12.51 0.55 -11.86
CA GLN A 52 -11.51 0.32 -12.89
C GLN A 52 -10.54 -0.78 -12.46
N VAL A 53 -10.15 -1.60 -13.43
CA VAL A 53 -9.11 -2.60 -13.30
C VAL A 53 -8.08 -2.39 -14.39
N ASP A 54 -6.85 -2.80 -14.14
CA ASP A 54 -5.82 -2.80 -15.18
C ASP A 54 -6.07 -3.92 -16.21
N ASN A 55 -5.20 -3.99 -17.23
CA ASN A 55 -5.26 -4.99 -18.28
C ASN A 55 -5.14 -6.45 -17.77
N TRP A 56 -4.63 -6.65 -16.55
CA TRP A 56 -4.53 -7.96 -15.89
C TRP A 56 -5.70 -8.23 -14.94
N GLY A 57 -6.67 -7.32 -14.86
CA GLY A 57 -7.84 -7.43 -14.01
C GLY A 57 -7.55 -7.12 -12.54
N ASN A 58 -6.41 -6.54 -12.21
CA ASN A 58 -6.10 -6.10 -10.85
C ASN A 58 -6.91 -4.84 -10.53
N SER A 59 -7.65 -4.90 -9.43
CA SER A 59 -8.23 -3.71 -8.80
C SER A 59 -7.18 -2.94 -8.02
N ALA A 60 -7.51 -1.75 -7.52
CA ALA A 60 -6.57 -1.00 -6.69
C ALA A 60 -6.14 -1.80 -5.44
N LEU A 61 -7.00 -2.64 -4.88
CA LEU A 61 -6.62 -3.48 -3.74
C LEU A 61 -5.55 -4.52 -4.10
N HIS A 62 -5.59 -5.09 -5.31
CA HIS A 62 -4.52 -5.97 -5.80
C HIS A 62 -3.20 -5.20 -5.99
N LEU A 63 -3.27 -3.97 -6.53
CA LEU A 63 -2.08 -3.12 -6.71
C LEU A 63 -1.50 -2.63 -5.36
N ALA A 64 -2.35 -2.39 -4.37
CA ALA A 64 -1.93 -2.08 -3.00
C ALA A 64 -1.26 -3.28 -2.34
N ALA A 65 -1.71 -4.50 -2.69
CA ALA A 65 -1.15 -5.74 -2.15
C ALA A 65 0.22 -6.08 -2.73
N GLN A 66 0.54 -5.63 -3.93
CA GLN A 66 1.80 -5.97 -4.59
C GLN A 66 2.96 -5.15 -4.04
N LEU A 67 4.05 -5.79 -3.60
CA LEU A 67 5.28 -5.09 -3.25
C LEU A 67 5.92 -4.49 -4.52
N GLY A 68 5.76 -3.18 -4.70
CA GLY A 68 6.27 -2.47 -5.86
C GLY A 68 7.80 -2.52 -5.97
N LYS A 69 8.32 -2.53 -7.21
CA LYS A 69 9.76 -2.42 -7.48
C LYS A 69 10.32 -1.06 -7.06
N HIS A 70 9.49 -0.04 -7.16
CA HIS A 70 9.82 1.31 -6.73
C HIS A 70 9.36 1.51 -5.29
N LYS A 71 10.31 1.81 -4.40
CA LYS A 71 10.03 2.17 -3.00
C LYS A 71 10.15 3.70 -2.90
N PRO A 72 9.05 4.45 -3.06
CA PRO A 72 9.11 5.92 -3.05
C PRO A 72 9.56 6.48 -1.69
N TRP A 73 9.42 5.70 -0.62
CA TRP A 73 9.82 6.09 0.74
C TRP A 73 11.02 5.26 1.19
N LEU A 74 12.03 5.94 1.73
CA LEU A 74 13.17 5.30 2.40
C LEU A 74 12.76 4.94 3.83
N ILE A 75 12.05 3.83 4.01
CA ILE A 75 11.68 3.34 5.35
C ILE A 75 12.84 2.52 5.91
N PRO A 76 13.39 2.88 7.09
CA PRO A 76 14.56 2.20 7.63
C PRO A 76 14.19 0.81 8.15
N GLY A 77 14.82 -0.22 7.59
CA GLY A 77 14.71 -1.60 8.08
C GLY A 77 13.46 -2.34 7.62
N SER A 78 13.60 -3.65 7.45
CA SER A 78 12.56 -4.52 6.88
C SER A 78 11.27 -4.56 7.70
N ALA A 79 11.38 -4.49 9.03
CA ALA A 79 10.22 -4.50 9.93
C ALA A 79 9.34 -3.26 9.77
N LEU A 80 9.93 -2.06 9.72
CA LEU A 80 9.19 -0.81 9.54
C LEU A 80 8.62 -0.70 8.12
N GLN A 81 9.37 -1.16 7.11
CA GLN A 81 8.82 -1.25 5.76
C GLN A 81 7.59 -2.17 5.74
N MET A 82 7.67 -3.36 6.34
CA MET A 82 6.52 -4.29 6.40
C MET A 82 5.32 -3.67 7.11
N GLN A 83 5.55 -3.01 8.25
CA GLN A 83 4.48 -2.31 8.99
C GLN A 83 3.78 -1.26 8.10
N TRP A 84 4.55 -0.52 7.31
CA TRP A 84 4.00 0.49 6.43
C TRP A 84 3.24 -0.11 5.24
N GLU A 85 3.73 -1.20 4.65
CA GLU A 85 3.02 -1.92 3.59
C GLU A 85 1.65 -2.44 4.08
N ILE A 86 1.59 -2.97 5.31
CA ILE A 86 0.34 -3.36 5.96
C ILE A 86 -0.59 -2.16 6.11
N LYS A 87 -0.08 -1.04 6.62
CA LYS A 87 -0.88 0.18 6.82
C LYS A 87 -1.40 0.75 5.51
N TRP A 88 -0.59 0.70 4.44
CA TRP A 88 -1.02 1.12 3.12
C TRP A 88 -2.13 0.24 2.56
N TYR A 89 -1.96 -1.07 2.65
CA TYR A 89 -2.97 -2.04 2.21
C TYR A 89 -4.29 -1.87 2.97
N GLU A 90 -4.24 -1.75 4.30
CA GLU A 90 -5.41 -1.44 5.14
C GLU A 90 -6.07 -0.12 4.72
N TYR A 91 -5.27 0.93 4.49
CA TYR A 91 -5.78 2.24 4.13
C TYR A 91 -6.56 2.23 2.81
N VAL A 92 -6.01 1.58 1.76
CA VAL A 92 -6.70 1.45 0.47
C VAL A 92 -7.93 0.57 0.59
N ARG A 93 -7.88 -0.51 1.37
CA ARG A 93 -9.03 -1.38 1.62
C ARG A 93 -10.17 -0.63 2.31
N ASP A 94 -9.86 0.12 3.37
CA ASP A 94 -10.87 0.72 4.24
C ASP A 94 -11.47 2.01 3.64
N SER A 95 -10.75 2.66 2.71
CA SER A 95 -11.24 3.86 2.00
C SER A 95 -12.11 3.56 0.79
N MET A 96 -12.14 2.33 0.31
CA MET A 96 -12.92 1.93 -0.87
C MET A 96 -14.37 1.55 -0.51
N PRO A 97 -15.36 1.91 -1.36
CA PRO A 97 -16.75 1.56 -1.09
C PRO A 97 -16.99 0.04 -0.99
N PRO A 98 -17.89 -0.41 -0.10
CA PRO A 98 -18.22 -1.82 0.03
C PRO A 98 -18.75 -2.41 -1.29
N ASN A 99 -18.31 -3.62 -1.65
CA ASN A 99 -18.62 -4.34 -2.91
C ASN A 99 -17.92 -3.84 -4.18
N PHE A 100 -16.96 -2.92 -4.09
CA PHE A 100 -16.23 -2.42 -5.27
C PHE A 100 -14.93 -3.18 -5.55
N PHE A 101 -14.57 -4.12 -4.68
CA PHE A 101 -13.38 -4.95 -4.87
C PHE A 101 -13.70 -6.12 -5.78
N ARG A 102 -12.96 -6.21 -6.89
CA ARG A 102 -12.83 -7.50 -7.55
C ARG A 102 -12.12 -8.46 -6.59
N LEU A 103 -12.70 -9.62 -6.36
CA LEU A 103 -12.14 -10.63 -5.46
C LEU A 103 -10.93 -11.35 -6.08
N TYR A 104 -10.90 -11.45 -7.41
CA TYR A 104 -9.90 -12.21 -8.16
C TYR A 104 -9.37 -11.41 -9.34
N SER A 105 -8.05 -11.44 -9.53
CA SER A 105 -7.38 -10.99 -10.76
C SER A 105 -7.67 -11.95 -11.93
N LYS A 106 -7.20 -11.64 -13.15
CA LYS A 106 -7.27 -12.63 -14.26
C LYS A 106 -6.46 -13.89 -13.97
N GLY A 107 -5.49 -13.84 -13.06
CA GLY A 107 -4.72 -14.98 -12.57
C GLY A 107 -5.45 -15.83 -11.51
N ASN A 108 -6.68 -15.47 -11.13
CA ASN A 108 -7.44 -16.10 -10.06
C ASN A 108 -6.78 -15.98 -8.68
N GLU A 109 -6.00 -14.92 -8.47
CA GLU A 109 -5.34 -14.61 -7.20
C GLU A 109 -6.15 -13.56 -6.44
N THR A 110 -6.25 -13.72 -5.12
CA THR A 110 -6.84 -12.68 -4.28
C THR A 110 -5.78 -11.64 -3.91
N PRO A 111 -6.17 -10.40 -3.52
CA PRO A 111 -5.21 -9.43 -3.00
C PRO A 111 -4.40 -9.96 -1.81
N ASN A 112 -4.99 -10.81 -0.98
CA ASN A 112 -4.29 -11.41 0.15
C ASN A 112 -3.19 -12.40 -0.29
N ASP A 113 -3.47 -13.20 -1.32
CA ASP A 113 -2.46 -14.13 -1.87
C ASP A 113 -1.27 -13.36 -2.44
N ILE A 114 -1.54 -12.28 -3.20
CA ILE A 114 -0.50 -11.39 -3.74
C ILE A 114 0.32 -10.76 -2.62
N PHE A 115 -0.33 -10.29 -1.55
CA PHE A 115 0.38 -9.66 -0.42
C PHE A 115 1.32 -10.66 0.27
N VAL A 116 0.83 -11.85 0.60
CA VAL A 116 1.66 -12.88 1.24
C VAL A 116 2.81 -13.29 0.34
N GLN A 117 2.57 -13.50 -0.95
CA GLN A 117 3.59 -13.95 -1.89
C GLN A 117 4.66 -12.87 -2.14
N THR A 118 4.24 -11.62 -2.37
CA THR A 118 5.19 -10.56 -2.75
C THR A 118 5.95 -9.98 -1.57
N HIS A 119 5.44 -10.13 -0.34
CA HIS A 119 6.10 -9.65 0.88
C HIS A 119 6.80 -10.74 1.70
N GLU A 120 6.85 -12.00 1.22
CA GLU A 120 7.43 -13.14 1.97
C GLU A 120 8.84 -12.84 2.54
N THR A 121 9.74 -12.36 1.69
CA THR A 121 11.12 -12.03 2.09
C THR A 121 11.15 -10.89 3.10
N LEU A 122 10.34 -9.85 2.88
CA LEU A 122 10.24 -8.70 3.76
C LEU A 122 9.69 -9.09 5.14
N MET A 123 8.70 -10.00 5.18
CA MET A 123 8.16 -10.56 6.42
C MET A 123 9.22 -11.33 7.19
N LYS A 124 9.99 -12.19 6.51
CA LYS A 124 11.06 -12.97 7.13
C LYS A 124 12.13 -12.05 7.74
N ASP A 125 12.65 -11.12 6.95
CA ASP A 125 13.69 -10.19 7.40
C ASP A 125 13.17 -9.27 8.51
N GLY A 126 11.91 -8.81 8.40
CA GLY A 126 11.26 -8.02 9.44
C GLY A 126 11.12 -8.79 10.76
N SER A 127 10.74 -10.05 10.69
CA SER A 127 10.61 -10.92 11.88
C SER A 127 11.95 -11.16 12.56
N GLU A 128 13.02 -11.39 11.78
CA GLU A 128 14.37 -11.57 12.31
C GLU A 128 14.90 -10.28 12.95
N TRP A 129 14.68 -9.13 12.29
CA TRP A 129 15.08 -7.83 12.81
C TRP A 129 14.39 -7.51 14.15
N LEU A 130 13.08 -7.79 14.26
CA LEU A 130 12.32 -7.62 15.50
C LEU A 130 12.84 -8.55 16.61
N ALA A 131 13.11 -9.82 16.29
CA ALA A 131 13.63 -10.78 17.25
C ALA A 131 15.01 -10.38 17.79
N LYS A 132 15.92 -9.90 16.92
CA LYS A 132 17.24 -9.43 17.31
C LYS A 132 17.16 -8.17 18.17
N THR A 133 16.34 -7.21 17.76
CA THR A 133 16.15 -5.94 18.50
C THR A 133 15.56 -6.20 19.87
N SER A 134 14.55 -7.06 19.99
CA SER A 134 13.96 -7.44 21.27
C SER A 134 14.99 -8.06 22.22
N LYS A 135 15.83 -8.98 21.75
CA LYS A 135 16.91 -9.57 22.57
C LYS A 135 17.89 -8.50 23.08
N SER A 136 18.34 -7.61 22.21
CA SER A 136 19.24 -6.52 22.61
C SER A 136 18.59 -5.57 23.61
N CYS A 137 17.33 -5.19 23.41
CA CYS A 137 16.59 -4.33 24.35
C CYS A 137 16.41 -4.99 25.72
N SER A 138 16.12 -6.29 25.79
CA SER A 138 15.99 -7.00 27.06
C SER A 138 17.29 -7.00 27.87
N VAL A 139 18.45 -7.16 27.21
CA VAL A 139 19.76 -7.08 27.86
C VAL A 139 20.01 -5.68 28.43
N VAL A 140 19.73 -4.63 27.64
CA VAL A 140 19.88 -3.24 28.10
C VAL A 140 18.94 -2.94 29.28
N ALA A 141 17.69 -3.39 29.21
CA ALA A 141 16.72 -3.22 30.29
C ALA A 141 17.16 -3.92 31.58
N ALA A 142 17.70 -5.14 31.49
CA ALA A 142 18.24 -5.86 32.64
C ALA A 142 19.44 -5.13 33.27
N LEU A 143 20.34 -4.57 32.46
CA LEU A 143 21.46 -3.75 32.95
C LEU A 143 20.96 -2.48 33.67
N ILE A 144 20.01 -1.76 33.09
CA ILE A 144 19.40 -0.57 33.71
C ILE A 144 18.75 -0.93 35.05
N ALA A 145 17.95 -1.99 35.08
CA ALA A 145 17.29 -2.45 36.31
C ALA A 145 18.33 -2.85 37.37
N THR A 146 19.41 -3.52 36.98
CA THR A 146 20.48 -3.91 37.90
C THR A 146 21.10 -2.67 38.54
N VAL A 147 21.51 -1.68 37.75
CA VAL A 147 22.14 -0.44 38.25
C VAL A 147 21.17 0.39 39.11
N ALA A 148 19.87 0.37 38.82
CA ALA A 148 18.88 1.15 39.57
C ALA A 148 18.49 0.55 40.93
N PHE A 149 18.62 -0.78 41.09
CA PHE A 149 18.18 -1.51 42.30
C PHE A 149 19.33 -2.18 43.08
N THR A 150 20.58 -1.95 42.68
CA THR A 150 21.79 -2.17 43.51
C THR A 150 22.18 -0.91 44.23
#